data_AF-A0A7Y5S7A6-F1
#
_entry.id   AF-A0A7Y5S7A6-F1
#
_cell.length_a   1.000
_cell.length_b   1.000
_cell.length_c   1.000
_cell.angle_alpha   90.00
_cell.angle_beta   90.00
_cell.angle_gamma   90.00
#
_symmetry.space_group_name_H-M   'P 1'
#
loop_
_entity.id
_entity.type
_entity.pdbx_description
1 polymer ?
#
loop_
_entity_poly.entity_id
_entity_poly.type
_entity_poly.pdbx_seq_one_letter_code
_entity_poly.pdbx_strand_id
1 'polypeptide(L)'
;MSAPHEHEADEREALQGVTPSRTGWLVAIALALLGGPMATLVAWLGSMKSGGWSPWMLIVFGPALEEVLKSCLAAGVVDRRPRLFVDRDQILLAGAWSGVCFAAVEAMIYTNQSLEPAPVELVWYRWTVCVVLHAACSLMAAIGLAESWELARRGERGGPFAALPFLLAAIMLHGGYNAMCVLLSIRGYAM
;
A
#
# COMPACT_ATOMS: atom_id res chain seq x y z
N MET A 1 18.78 48.98 -11.11
CA MET A 1 19.17 48.21 -9.92
C MET A 1 17.90 47.96 -9.13
N SER A 2 17.22 46.84 -9.40
CA SER A 2 15.97 46.44 -8.72
C SER A 2 16.27 45.33 -7.72
N ALA A 3 15.58 45.37 -6.59
CA ALA A 3 15.94 44.74 -5.32
C ALA A 3 15.93 43.18 -5.34
N PRO A 4 16.91 42.51 -4.71
CA PRO A 4 16.89 41.06 -4.49
C PRO A 4 16.07 40.59 -3.27
N HIS A 5 15.37 41.49 -2.58
CA HIS A 5 14.82 41.18 -1.24
C HIS A 5 13.42 40.55 -1.21
N GLU A 6 12.64 40.58 -2.30
CA GLU A 6 11.27 40.00 -2.28
C GLU A 6 11.28 38.47 -2.42
N HIS A 7 12.32 37.88 -3.01
CA HIS A 7 12.39 36.43 -3.22
C HIS A 7 12.79 35.63 -1.96
N GLU A 8 13.52 36.24 -1.02
CA GLU A 8 13.91 35.58 0.25
C GLU A 8 12.80 35.58 1.30
N ALA A 9 11.86 36.54 1.24
CA ALA A 9 10.75 36.60 2.18
C ALA A 9 9.72 35.48 1.91
N ASP A 10 9.46 35.17 0.64
CA ASP A 10 8.56 34.11 0.20
C ASP A 10 9.12 32.70 0.51
N GLU A 11 10.45 32.51 0.41
CA GLU A 11 11.11 31.27 0.83
C GLU A 11 11.11 31.07 2.35
N ARG A 12 11.20 32.15 3.14
CA ARG A 12 11.19 32.09 4.62
C ARG A 12 9.80 31.86 5.18
N GLU A 13 8.75 32.39 4.55
CA GLU A 13 7.36 32.11 4.91
C GLU A 13 6.95 30.68 4.50
N ALA A 14 7.52 30.17 3.40
CA ALA A 14 7.39 28.77 3.00
C ALA A 14 8.04 27.78 3.98
N LEU A 15 8.82 28.22 4.99
CA LEU A 15 9.54 27.36 5.94
C LEU A 15 8.91 27.28 7.35
N GLN A 16 7.79 27.95 7.64
CA GLN A 16 7.31 28.16 9.03
C GLN A 16 6.07 27.38 9.48
N GLY A 17 5.65 26.33 8.78
CA GLY A 17 4.56 25.46 9.25
C GLY A 17 5.08 24.15 9.85
N VAL A 18 5.43 24.12 11.14
CA VAL A 18 5.69 22.84 11.84
C VAL A 18 4.35 22.13 12.03
N THR A 19 4.10 21.07 11.27
CA THR A 19 2.93 20.22 11.45
C THR A 19 2.98 19.60 12.85
N PRO A 20 1.94 19.76 13.69
CA PRO A 20 1.90 19.10 14.99
C PRO A 20 1.96 17.58 14.83
N SER A 21 2.70 16.88 15.70
CA SER A 21 2.80 15.41 15.69
C SER A 21 1.43 14.72 15.65
N ARG A 22 0.43 15.26 16.37
CA ARG A 22 -0.96 14.77 16.34
C ARG A 22 -1.55 14.76 14.93
N THR A 23 -1.32 15.82 14.14
CA THR A 23 -1.82 15.90 12.76
C THR A 23 -1.15 14.85 11.88
N GLY A 24 0.15 14.60 12.04
CA GLY A 24 0.85 13.55 11.29
C GLY A 24 0.32 12.15 11.59
N TRP A 25 0.01 11.86 12.85
CA TRP A 25 -0.62 10.58 13.23
C TRP A 25 -2.04 10.44 12.70
N LEU A 26 -2.85 11.50 12.71
CA LEU A 26 -4.18 11.47 12.10
C LEU A 26 -4.10 11.19 10.60
N VAL A 27 -3.13 11.80 9.90
CA VAL A 27 -2.86 11.51 8.49
C VAL A 27 -2.46 10.04 8.30
N ALA A 28 -1.51 9.53 9.10
CA ALA A 28 -1.07 8.14 9.01
C ALA A 28 -2.23 7.14 9.21
N ILE A 29 -3.08 7.37 10.21
CA ILE A 29 -4.27 6.55 10.47
C ILE A 29 -5.25 6.63 9.30
N ALA A 30 -5.54 7.83 8.78
CA ALA A 30 -6.43 7.98 7.64
C ALA A 30 -5.89 7.24 6.41
N LEU A 31 -4.59 7.32 6.14
CA LEU A 31 -3.95 6.63 5.02
C LEU A 31 -3.99 5.10 5.18
N ALA A 32 -3.75 4.60 6.40
CA ALA A 32 -3.89 3.18 6.70
C ALA A 32 -5.30 2.66 6.43
N LEU A 33 -6.31 3.39 6.91
CA LEU A 33 -7.71 2.99 6.79
C LEU A 33 -8.26 3.11 5.36
N LEU A 34 -7.75 4.03 4.55
CA LEU A 34 -8.25 4.29 3.20
C LEU A 34 -7.46 3.55 2.10
N GLY A 35 -6.15 3.39 2.28
CA GLY A 35 -5.28 2.78 1.27
C GLY A 35 -5.65 1.33 0.98
N GLY A 36 -5.90 0.55 2.04
CA GLY A 36 -6.26 -0.85 1.92
C GLY A 36 -7.60 -1.06 1.20
N PRO A 37 -8.71 -0.50 1.69
CA PRO A 37 -10.02 -0.64 1.05
C PRO A 37 -10.07 -0.15 -0.39
N MET A 38 -9.32 0.90 -0.76
CA MET A 38 -9.27 1.35 -2.15
C MET A 38 -8.71 0.28 -3.09
N ALA A 39 -7.72 -0.51 -2.64
CA ALA A 39 -7.19 -1.61 -3.44
C ALA A 39 -8.20 -2.77 -3.61
N THR A 40 -9.17 -2.91 -2.70
CA THR A 40 -10.20 -3.97 -2.81
C THR A 40 -11.18 -3.75 -3.95
N LEU A 41 -11.23 -2.56 -4.55
CA LEU A 41 -11.97 -2.32 -5.79
C LEU A 41 -11.50 -3.23 -6.93
N VAL A 42 -10.22 -3.60 -6.96
CA VAL A 42 -9.66 -4.54 -7.95
C VAL A 42 -10.18 -5.95 -7.71
N ALA A 43 -10.17 -6.40 -6.44
CA ALA A 43 -10.73 -7.70 -6.05
C ALA A 43 -12.23 -7.78 -6.37
N TRP A 44 -12.97 -6.71 -6.09
CA TRP A 44 -14.40 -6.63 -6.37
C TRP A 44 -14.73 -6.65 -7.87
N LEU A 45 -14.02 -5.85 -8.69
CA LEU A 45 -14.15 -5.89 -10.15
C LEU A 45 -13.90 -7.29 -10.72
N GLY A 46 -13.01 -8.03 -10.08
CA GLY A 46 -12.76 -9.42 -10.41
C GLY A 46 -13.88 -10.40 -10.15
N SER A 47 -14.52 -10.25 -9.00
CA SER A 47 -15.63 -11.11 -8.59
C SER A 47 -16.83 -11.05 -9.55
N MET A 48 -16.99 -9.94 -10.28
CA MET A 48 -18.11 -9.75 -11.21
C MET A 48 -17.92 -10.44 -12.58
N LYS A 49 -16.74 -10.98 -12.88
CA LYS A 49 -16.46 -11.52 -14.22
C LYS A 49 -16.86 -13.00 -14.34
N SER A 50 -17.95 -13.26 -15.08
CA SER A 50 -18.35 -14.63 -15.43
C SER A 50 -17.30 -15.29 -16.33
N GLY A 51 -16.61 -16.31 -15.83
CA GLY A 51 -15.53 -17.01 -16.54
C GLY A 51 -14.18 -17.03 -15.80
N GLY A 52 -14.10 -16.37 -14.63
CA GLY A 52 -12.89 -16.35 -13.81
C GLY A 52 -11.79 -15.44 -14.36
N TRP A 53 -10.74 -15.26 -13.57
CA TRP A 53 -9.55 -14.52 -13.98
C TRP A 53 -8.59 -15.42 -14.75
N SER A 54 -7.91 -14.86 -15.75
CA SER A 54 -6.77 -15.54 -16.36
C SER A 54 -5.64 -15.71 -15.32
N PRO A 55 -4.81 -16.76 -15.40
CA PRO A 55 -3.66 -16.93 -14.52
C PRO A 55 -2.75 -15.70 -14.48
N TRP A 56 -2.58 -15.02 -15.61
CA TRP A 56 -1.81 -13.78 -15.70
C TRP A 56 -2.37 -12.65 -14.83
N MET A 57 -3.69 -12.54 -14.73
CA MET A 57 -4.25 -11.55 -13.83
C MET A 57 -3.99 -11.91 -12.37
N LEU A 58 -4.20 -13.17 -11.98
CA LEU A 58 -3.98 -13.59 -10.60
C LEU A 58 -2.52 -13.44 -10.15
N ILE A 59 -1.57 -13.65 -11.07
CA ILE A 59 -0.14 -13.71 -10.76
C ILE A 59 0.56 -12.36 -10.94
N VAL A 60 0.20 -11.58 -11.95
CA VAL A 60 0.96 -10.38 -12.34
C VAL A 60 0.12 -9.12 -12.14
N PHE A 61 -0.99 -8.99 -12.87
CA PHE A 61 -1.70 -7.71 -12.93
C PHE A 61 -2.48 -7.39 -11.65
N GLY A 62 -3.11 -8.37 -11.03
CA GLY A 62 -3.82 -8.23 -9.75
C GLY A 62 -2.87 -7.76 -8.65
N PRO A 63 -1.83 -8.54 -8.31
CA PRO A 63 -0.81 -8.14 -7.33
C PRO A 63 -0.20 -6.77 -7.62
N ALA A 64 0.14 -6.47 -8.88
CA ALA A 64 0.69 -5.17 -9.25
C ALA A 64 -0.26 -4.01 -8.96
N LEU A 65 -1.53 -4.13 -9.37
CA LEU A 65 -2.55 -3.11 -9.12
C LEU A 65 -2.82 -2.93 -7.63
N GLU A 66 -2.91 -4.04 -6.90
CA GLU A 66 -3.18 -4.01 -5.46
C GLU A 66 -2.07 -3.32 -4.66
N GLU A 67 -0.80 -3.65 -4.91
CA GLU A 67 0.31 -3.02 -4.19
C GLU A 67 0.47 -1.53 -4.56
N VAL A 68 0.21 -1.17 -5.82
CA VAL A 68 0.17 0.24 -6.25
C VAL A 68 -0.93 0.99 -5.51
N LEU A 69 -2.15 0.46 -5.47
CA LEU A 69 -3.30 1.11 -4.84
C LEU A 69 -3.15 1.22 -3.31
N LYS A 70 -2.64 0.18 -2.63
CA LYS A 70 -2.36 0.23 -1.17
C LYS A 70 -1.39 1.35 -0.81
N SER A 71 -0.45 1.64 -1.70
CA SER A 71 0.65 2.58 -1.48
C SER A 71 0.37 3.98 -2.02
N CYS A 72 -0.56 4.17 -2.96
CA CYS A 72 -0.64 5.41 -3.73
C CYS A 72 -1.05 6.64 -2.89
N LEU A 73 -1.88 6.47 -1.86
CA LEU A 73 -2.26 7.57 -0.98
C LEU A 73 -1.06 8.07 -0.17
N ALA A 74 -0.30 7.14 0.43
CA ALA A 74 0.92 7.47 1.15
C ALA A 74 1.98 8.08 0.22
N ALA A 75 2.16 7.51 -0.98
CA ALA A 75 3.05 8.06 -2.00
C ALA A 75 2.63 9.48 -2.42
N GLY A 76 1.33 9.72 -2.60
CA GLY A 76 0.80 11.04 -2.92
C GLY A 76 1.05 12.08 -1.83
N VAL A 77 1.00 11.69 -0.55
CA VAL A 77 1.37 12.56 0.57
C VAL A 77 2.87 12.81 0.60
N VAL A 78 3.71 11.77 0.45
CA VAL A 78 5.17 11.94 0.39
C VAL A 78 5.59 12.88 -0.76
N ASP A 79 4.95 12.75 -1.92
CA ASP A 79 5.28 13.54 -3.12
C ASP A 79 4.77 14.99 -3.03
N ARG A 80 3.49 15.20 -2.67
CA ARG A 80 2.86 16.53 -2.76
C ARG A 80 2.83 17.30 -1.44
N ARG A 81 2.85 16.60 -0.30
CA ARG A 81 2.70 17.19 1.04
C ARG A 81 3.57 16.46 2.08
N PRO A 82 4.90 16.31 1.85
CA PRO A 82 5.77 15.52 2.73
C PRO A 82 5.78 16.01 4.18
N ARG A 83 5.46 17.30 4.40
CA ARG A 83 5.38 17.94 5.72
C ARG A 83 4.24 17.41 6.59
N LEU A 84 3.27 16.71 6.01
CA LEU A 84 2.20 16.07 6.79
C LEU A 84 2.74 14.90 7.62
N PHE A 85 3.81 14.25 7.18
CA PHE A 85 4.55 13.32 8.02
C PHE A 85 5.60 14.05 8.84
N VAL A 86 5.64 13.73 10.12
CA VAL A 86 6.62 14.26 11.07
C VAL A 86 7.78 13.28 11.23
N ASP A 87 7.47 11.99 11.27
CA ASP A 87 8.40 10.90 11.55
C ASP A 87 8.27 9.75 10.54
N ARG A 88 9.39 9.05 10.31
CA ARG A 88 9.48 7.88 9.41
C ARG A 88 8.46 6.80 9.78
N ASP A 89 8.26 6.57 11.07
CA ASP A 89 7.39 5.51 11.59
C ASP A 89 5.92 5.70 11.18
N GLN A 90 5.48 6.95 10.98
CA GLN A 90 4.13 7.25 10.52
C GLN A 90 3.90 6.68 9.10
N ILE A 91 4.90 6.74 8.24
CA ILE A 91 4.83 6.19 6.87
C ILE A 91 4.84 4.67 6.92
N LEU A 92 5.76 4.09 7.71
CA LEU A 92 5.90 2.64 7.85
C LEU A 92 4.62 2.00 8.40
N LEU A 93 4.06 2.58 9.47
CA LEU A 93 2.82 2.09 10.07
C LEU A 93 1.62 2.34 9.18
N ALA A 94 1.53 3.48 8.48
CA ALA A 94 0.46 3.73 7.54
C ALA A 94 0.42 2.66 6.43
N GLY A 95 1.59 2.31 5.87
CA GLY A 95 1.68 1.27 4.85
C GLY A 95 1.39 -0.14 5.38
N ALA A 96 2.00 -0.54 6.50
CA ALA A 96 1.75 -1.86 7.09
C ALA A 96 0.25 -2.06 7.41
N TRP A 97 -0.38 -1.07 8.04
CA TRP A 97 -1.81 -1.14 8.37
C TRP A 97 -2.72 -1.01 7.15
N SER A 98 -2.30 -0.31 6.09
CA SER A 98 -2.99 -0.36 4.79
C SER A 98 -3.08 -1.79 4.26
N GLY A 99 -1.99 -2.56 4.35
CA GLY A 99 -1.97 -3.99 4.00
C GLY A 99 -2.90 -4.85 4.87
N VAL A 100 -2.92 -4.60 6.19
CA VAL A 100 -3.84 -5.30 7.12
C VAL A 100 -5.30 -4.98 6.80
N CYS A 101 -5.64 -3.71 6.58
CA CYS A 101 -7.01 -3.29 6.25
C CYS A 101 -7.46 -3.87 4.90
N PHE A 102 -6.58 -3.90 3.91
CA PHE A 102 -6.84 -4.59 2.64
C PHE A 102 -7.18 -6.06 2.88
N ALA A 103 -6.30 -6.79 3.58
CA ALA A 103 -6.44 -8.21 3.80
C ALA A 103 -7.68 -8.57 4.61
N ALA A 104 -8.05 -7.75 5.59
CA ALA A 104 -9.27 -7.93 6.37
C ALA A 104 -10.53 -7.84 5.49
N VAL A 105 -10.61 -6.81 4.64
CA VAL A 105 -11.74 -6.65 3.70
C VAL A 105 -11.74 -7.78 2.66
N GLU A 106 -10.57 -8.16 2.14
CA GLU A 106 -10.45 -9.27 1.21
C GLU A 106 -10.92 -10.59 1.83
N ALA A 107 -10.46 -10.91 3.05
CA ALA A 107 -10.89 -12.09 3.79
C ALA A 107 -12.41 -12.10 4.01
N MET A 108 -13.02 -10.94 4.33
CA MET A 108 -14.47 -10.81 4.44
C MET A 108 -15.18 -11.08 3.11
N ILE A 109 -14.67 -10.60 1.98
CA ILE A 109 -15.25 -10.87 0.66
C ILE A 109 -15.22 -12.37 0.36
N TYR A 110 -14.07 -13.02 0.54
CA TYR A 110 -13.92 -14.45 0.22
C TYR A 110 -14.74 -15.37 1.12
N THR A 111 -14.93 -15.00 2.38
CA THR A 111 -15.64 -15.85 3.36
C THR A 111 -17.15 -15.61 3.37
N ASN A 112 -17.65 -14.48 2.85
CA ASN A 112 -19.08 -14.14 2.85
C ASN A 112 -19.77 -14.17 1.48
N GLN A 113 -19.04 -14.43 0.38
CA GLN A 113 -19.61 -14.43 -0.98
C GLN A 113 -20.51 -15.64 -1.30
N SER A 114 -20.48 -16.70 -0.49
CA SER A 114 -21.19 -17.95 -0.73
C SER A 114 -22.42 -18.09 0.18
N LEU A 115 -23.49 -18.72 -0.33
CA LEU A 115 -24.66 -19.10 0.48
C LEU A 115 -24.31 -20.20 1.50
N GLU A 116 -23.26 -20.97 1.23
CA GLU A 116 -22.70 -21.98 2.13
C GLU A 116 -21.51 -21.40 2.92
N PRO A 117 -21.38 -21.74 4.21
CA PRO A 117 -20.23 -21.31 5.02
C PRO A 117 -18.91 -21.81 4.41
N ALA A 118 -17.91 -20.92 4.36
CA ALA A 118 -16.56 -21.30 3.96
C ALA A 118 -15.97 -22.34 4.95
N PRO A 119 -15.15 -23.30 4.47
CA PRO A 119 -14.41 -24.21 5.35
C PRO A 119 -13.57 -23.43 6.37
N VAL A 120 -13.53 -23.91 7.62
CA VAL A 120 -12.85 -23.22 8.73
C VAL A 120 -11.36 -23.03 8.46
N GLU A 121 -10.75 -23.98 7.75
CA GLU A 121 -9.34 -23.94 7.36
C GLU A 121 -9.06 -22.78 6.39
N LEU A 122 -9.96 -22.54 5.43
CA LEU A 122 -9.86 -21.43 4.50
C LEU A 122 -10.02 -20.09 5.22
N VAL A 123 -10.95 -20.00 6.17
CA VAL A 123 -11.13 -18.79 7.00
C VAL A 123 -9.84 -18.48 7.76
N TRP A 124 -9.26 -19.46 8.46
CA TRP A 124 -8.01 -19.28 9.19
C TRP A 124 -6.86 -18.88 8.29
N TYR A 125 -6.73 -19.54 7.13
CA TYR A 125 -5.66 -19.24 6.18
C TYR A 125 -5.73 -17.79 5.69
N ARG A 126 -6.93 -17.31 5.32
CA ARG A 126 -7.14 -15.93 4.87
C ARG A 126 -6.86 -14.91 5.98
N TRP A 127 -7.30 -15.17 7.20
CA TRP A 127 -7.09 -14.26 8.33
C TRP A 127 -5.69 -14.28 8.95
N THR A 128 -4.83 -15.21 8.53
CA THR A 128 -3.46 -15.32 9.04
C THR A 128 -2.43 -15.13 7.94
N VAL A 129 -2.29 -16.09 7.04
CA VAL A 129 -1.25 -16.11 6.01
C VAL A 129 -1.42 -14.93 5.05
N CYS A 130 -2.63 -14.68 4.54
CA CYS A 130 -2.87 -13.56 3.63
C CYS A 130 -2.70 -12.21 4.34
N VAL A 131 -3.16 -12.06 5.59
CA VAL A 131 -2.96 -10.83 6.37
C VAL A 131 -1.46 -10.54 6.56
N VAL A 132 -0.67 -11.54 6.95
CA VAL A 132 0.78 -11.38 7.11
C VAL A 132 1.44 -11.04 5.79
N LEU A 133 1.08 -11.73 4.70
CA LEU A 133 1.61 -11.45 3.37
C LEU A 133 1.36 -10.00 2.95
N HIS A 134 0.12 -9.52 3.03
CA HIS A 134 -0.22 -8.17 2.61
C HIS A 134 0.39 -7.11 3.53
N ALA A 135 0.42 -7.33 4.84
CA ALA A 135 1.11 -6.44 5.76
C ALA A 135 2.61 -6.34 5.42
N ALA A 136 3.27 -7.46 5.11
CA ALA A 136 4.68 -7.50 4.74
C ALA A 136 4.96 -6.80 3.40
N CYS A 137 4.16 -7.07 2.36
CA CYS A 137 4.29 -6.40 1.06
C CYS A 137 4.07 -4.88 1.18
N SER A 138 3.03 -4.46 1.90
CA SER A 138 2.74 -3.03 2.07
C SER A 138 3.77 -2.33 2.97
N LEU A 139 4.31 -3.01 3.99
CA LEU A 139 5.44 -2.48 4.77
C LEU A 139 6.69 -2.33 3.89
N MET A 140 6.98 -3.30 3.02
CA MET A 140 8.11 -3.21 2.09
C MET A 140 8.00 -1.99 1.18
N ALA A 141 6.84 -1.76 0.55
CA ALA A 141 6.59 -0.55 -0.23
C ALA A 141 6.73 0.73 0.60
N ALA A 142 6.25 0.72 1.85
CA ALA A 142 6.35 1.84 2.77
C ALA A 142 7.79 2.17 3.20
N ILE A 143 8.67 1.16 3.30
CA ILE A 143 10.11 1.40 3.53
C ILE A 143 10.67 2.26 2.38
N GLY A 144 10.37 1.92 1.13
CA GLY A 144 10.80 2.72 -0.01
C GLY A 144 10.26 4.15 0.00
N LEU A 145 9.00 4.33 0.40
CA LEU A 145 8.39 5.65 0.57
C LEU A 145 9.03 6.45 1.71
N ALA A 146 9.35 5.80 2.82
CA ALA A 146 9.98 6.42 3.97
C ALA A 146 11.41 6.88 3.66
N GLU A 147 12.19 6.05 2.96
CA GLU A 147 13.52 6.44 2.46
C GLU A 147 13.43 7.61 1.47
N SER A 148 12.48 7.55 0.52
CA SER A 148 12.24 8.64 -0.43
C SER A 148 11.88 9.97 0.27
N TRP A 149 11.05 9.90 1.30
CA TRP A 149 10.67 11.04 2.12
C TRP A 149 11.85 11.60 2.92
N GLU A 150 12.69 10.75 3.51
CA GLU A 150 13.89 11.18 4.22
C GLU A 150 14.89 11.90 3.29
N LEU A 151 15.13 11.35 2.09
CA LEU A 151 15.98 11.99 1.08
C LEU A 151 15.45 13.37 0.71
N ALA A 152 14.13 13.48 0.46
CA ALA A 152 13.50 14.76 0.14
C ALA A 152 13.66 15.78 1.28
N ARG A 153 13.54 15.34 2.55
CA ARG A 153 13.77 16.20 3.73
C ARG A 153 15.21 16.69 3.87
N ARG A 154 16.19 15.93 3.38
CA ARG A 154 17.61 16.31 3.38
C ARG A 154 17.99 17.20 2.19
N GLY A 155 17.03 17.52 1.31
CA GLY A 155 17.30 18.26 0.07
C GLY A 155 18.01 17.41 -0.99
N GLU A 156 18.05 16.10 -0.82
CA GLU A 156 18.60 15.16 -1.79
C GLU A 156 17.54 14.83 -2.86
N ARG A 157 17.97 14.23 -3.98
CA ARG A 157 17.06 13.71 -5.01
C ARG A 157 16.27 12.50 -4.48
N GLY A 158 15.19 12.78 -3.75
CA GLY A 158 14.14 11.83 -3.42
C GLY A 158 13.13 11.66 -4.58
N GLY A 159 11.92 11.20 -4.24
CA GLY A 159 10.81 11.07 -5.17
C GLY A 159 10.40 9.62 -5.47
N PRO A 160 9.37 9.42 -6.32
CA PRO A 160 8.73 8.12 -6.51
C PRO A 160 9.69 7.03 -7.02
N PHE A 161 10.72 7.42 -7.78
CA PHE A 161 11.72 6.48 -8.30
C PHE A 161 12.62 5.88 -7.20
N ALA A 162 12.85 6.57 -6.09
CA ALA A 162 13.60 6.03 -4.95
C ALA A 162 12.82 4.91 -4.24
N ALA A 163 11.49 4.99 -4.24
CA ALA A 163 10.61 3.97 -3.67
C ALA A 163 10.35 2.78 -4.60
N LEU A 164 10.60 2.95 -5.91
CA LEU A 164 10.24 1.98 -6.94
C LEU A 164 10.82 0.57 -6.73
N PRO A 165 12.11 0.39 -6.37
CA PRO A 165 12.66 -0.95 -6.13
C PRO A 165 11.91 -1.72 -5.04
N PHE A 166 11.47 -1.02 -3.99
CA PHE A 166 10.73 -1.62 -2.88
C PHE A 166 9.30 -1.99 -3.29
N LEU A 167 8.64 -1.14 -4.08
CA LEU A 167 7.33 -1.45 -4.64
C LEU A 167 7.41 -2.66 -5.58
N LEU A 168 8.42 -2.73 -6.44
CA LEU A 168 8.63 -3.87 -7.34
C LEU A 168 8.90 -5.15 -6.55
N ALA A 169 9.68 -5.09 -5.48
CA ALA A 169 9.92 -6.24 -4.60
C ALA A 169 8.62 -6.72 -3.92
N ALA A 170 7.76 -5.80 -3.46
CA ALA A 170 6.45 -6.14 -2.90
C ALA A 170 5.54 -6.82 -3.94
N ILE A 171 5.49 -6.30 -5.16
CA ILE A 171 4.73 -6.88 -6.28
C ILE A 171 5.24 -8.27 -6.61
N MET A 172 6.56 -8.47 -6.67
CA MET A 172 7.16 -9.78 -6.96
C MET A 172 6.89 -10.79 -5.86
N LEU A 173 6.97 -10.38 -4.58
CA LEU A 173 6.68 -11.24 -3.44
C LEU A 173 5.22 -11.71 -3.47
N HIS A 174 4.30 -10.77 -3.66
CA HIS A 174 2.87 -11.05 -3.74
C HIS A 174 2.54 -11.92 -4.97
N GLY A 175 2.99 -11.53 -6.16
CA GLY A 175 2.77 -12.30 -7.38
C GLY A 175 3.38 -13.70 -7.32
N GLY A 176 4.56 -13.84 -6.70
CA GLY A 176 5.20 -15.13 -6.45
C GLY A 176 4.38 -16.05 -5.54
N TYR A 177 3.81 -15.49 -4.48
CA TYR A 177 2.88 -16.23 -3.62
C TYR A 177 1.62 -16.67 -4.39
N ASN A 178 1.02 -15.79 -5.19
CA ASN A 178 -0.14 -16.15 -6.01
C ASN A 178 0.20 -17.22 -7.06
N ALA A 179 1.38 -17.15 -7.68
CA ALA A 179 1.86 -18.18 -8.60
C ALA A 179 1.97 -19.54 -7.91
N MET A 180 2.54 -19.58 -6.70
CA MET A 180 2.59 -20.80 -5.89
C MET A 180 1.18 -21.34 -5.62
N CYS A 181 0.23 -20.49 -5.22
CA CYS A 181 -1.13 -20.90 -4.94
C CYS A 181 -1.84 -21.47 -6.17
N VAL A 182 -1.69 -20.82 -7.33
CA VAL A 182 -2.24 -21.29 -8.61
C VAL A 182 -1.62 -22.64 -9.00
N LEU A 183 -0.32 -22.81 -8.85
CA LEU A 183 0.36 -24.08 -9.15
C LEU A 183 -0.13 -25.22 -8.25
N LEU A 184 -0.31 -24.96 -6.96
CA LEU A 184 -0.86 -25.94 -6.01
C LEU A 184 -2.30 -26.32 -6.37
N SER A 185 -3.12 -25.33 -6.73
CA SER A 185 -4.50 -25.55 -7.19
C SER A 185 -4.55 -26.43 -8.45
N ILE A 186 -3.69 -26.18 -9.45
CA ILE A 186 -3.58 -27.03 -10.66
C ILE A 186 -3.19 -28.48 -10.31
N ARG A 187 -2.43 -28.68 -9.23
CA ARG A 187 -2.04 -30.01 -8.73
C ARG A 187 -3.10 -30.69 -7.87
N GLY A 188 -4.26 -30.07 -7.66
CA GLY A 188 -5.38 -30.63 -6.90
C GLY A 188 -5.30 -30.38 -5.40
N TYR A 189 -4.40 -29.51 -4.93
CA TYR A 189 -4.44 -29.05 -3.54
C TYR A 189 -5.54 -27.98 -3.39
N ALA A 190 -6.42 -28.15 -2.42
CA ALA A 190 -7.38 -27.12 -2.03
C ALA A 190 -6.63 -25.98 -1.33
N MET A 191 -6.80 -24.75 -1.82
CA MET A 191 -6.16 -23.52 -1.33
C MET A 191 -7.23 -22.45 -1.12
#